data_AF-A0A8J2L3V0-F1
#
_entry.id   AF-A0A8J2L3V0-F1
#
_cell.length_a   1.000
_cell.length_b   1.000
_cell.length_c   1.000
_cell.angle_alpha   90.00
_cell.angle_beta   90.00
_cell.angle_gamma   90.00
#
_symmetry.space_group_name_H-M   'P 1'
#
loop_
_entity.id
_entity.type
_entity.pdbx_description
1 polymer ?
#
loop_
_entity_poly.entity_id
_entity_poly.type
_entity_poly.pdbx_seq_one_letter_code
_entity_poly.pdbx_strand_id
1 'polypeptide(L)' 'PKIVDFLVSIGVSMEVTDSQGATPLHLAASRGHQNALLLLLHAGASLEPLDKMGRTPLHLAAQNGHEGCVKALVYYA' A
#
# COMPACT_ATOMS: atom_id res chain seq x y z
N PRO A 1 -14.86 -4.86 -5.18
CA PRO A 1 -15.93 -4.02 -4.58
C PRO A 1 -16.23 -4.35 -3.10
N LYS A 2 -16.68 -5.57 -2.75
CA LYS A 2 -17.23 -5.85 -1.40
C LYS A 2 -16.26 -5.72 -0.21
N ILE A 3 -14.98 -6.04 -0.37
CA ILE A 3 -14.03 -5.99 0.76
C ILE A 3 -13.60 -4.56 1.10
N VAL A 4 -13.48 -3.68 0.10
CA VAL A 4 -13.05 -2.28 0.31
C VAL A 4 -14.16 -1.51 1.02
N ASP A 5 -15.40 -1.63 0.53
CA ASP A 5 -16.56 -1.05 1.19
C ASP A 5 -16.71 -1.58 2.64
N PHE A 6 -16.42 -2.87 2.85
CA PHE A 6 -16.40 -3.46 4.18
C PHE A 6 -15.30 -2.86 5.07
N LEU A 7 -14.05 -2.79 4.60
CA LEU A 7 -12.90 -2.23 5.34
C LEU A 7 -13.11 -0.75 5.69
N VAL A 8 -13.70 0.02 4.78
CA VAL A 8 -14.09 1.42 5.03
C VAL A 8 -15.25 1.48 6.03
N SER A 9 -16.23 0.58 5.95
CA SER A 9 -17.38 0.55 6.87
C SER A 9 -17.03 0.18 8.31
N ILE A 10 -15.94 -0.57 8.53
CA ILE A 10 -15.46 -0.92 9.88
C ILE A 10 -14.52 0.15 10.48
N GLY A 11 -14.26 1.25 9.77
CA GLY A 11 -13.49 2.39 10.30
C GLY A 11 -12.00 2.10 10.52
N VAL A 12 -11.43 1.11 9.84
CA VAL A 12 -10.00 0.77 9.96
C VAL A 12 -9.18 1.81 9.18
N SER A 13 -8.27 2.49 9.86
CA SER A 13 -7.36 3.44 9.21
C SER A 13 -6.33 2.69 8.35
N MET A 14 -6.16 3.15 7.10
CA MET A 14 -5.14 2.61 6.17
C MET A 14 -3.73 3.16 6.45
N GLU A 15 -3.62 4.14 7.34
CA GLU A 15 -2.38 4.84 7.66
C GLU A 15 -1.74 4.35 8.97
N VAL A 16 -2.29 3.29 9.58
CA VAL A 16 -1.64 2.64 10.73
C VAL A 16 -0.28 2.10 10.32
N THR A 17 0.71 2.26 11.17
CA THR A 17 2.08 1.81 10.88
C THR A 17 2.53 0.73 11.85
N ASP A 18 3.37 -0.17 11.35
CA ASP A 18 4.06 -1.15 12.19
C ASP A 18 5.26 -0.50 12.94
N SER A 19 6.05 -1.33 13.62
CA SER A 19 7.23 -0.86 14.36
C SER A 19 8.33 -0.27 13.47
N GLN A 20 8.26 -0.42 12.14
CA GLN A 20 9.18 0.17 11.16
C GLN A 20 8.60 1.41 10.47
N GLY A 21 7.42 1.88 10.90
CA GLY A 21 6.74 2.98 10.22
C GLY A 21 6.09 2.56 8.90
N ALA A 22 6.04 1.26 8.60
CA ALA A 22 5.46 0.77 7.35
C ALA A 22 3.93 0.71 7.46
N THR A 23 3.23 1.37 6.55
CA THR A 23 1.78 1.22 6.36
C THR A 23 1.43 -0.13 5.72
N PRO A 24 0.17 -0.58 5.77
CA PRO A 24 -0.30 -1.71 4.97
C PRO A 24 0.12 -1.64 3.50
N LEU A 25 0.12 -0.43 2.91
CA LEU A 25 0.53 -0.23 1.52
C LEU A 25 2.03 -0.52 1.30
N HIS A 26 2.90 -0.11 2.22
CA HIS A 26 4.31 -0.48 2.20
C HIS A 26 4.51 -2.01 2.23
N LEU A 27 3.80 -2.70 3.12
CA LEU A 27 3.93 -4.14 3.29
C LEU A 27 3.45 -4.89 2.05
N ALA A 28 2.34 -4.47 1.45
CA ALA A 28 1.83 -5.05 0.21
C ALA A 28 2.78 -4.80 -0.97
N ALA A 29 3.32 -3.59 -1.08
CA ALA A 29 4.28 -3.22 -2.11
C ALA A 29 5.59 -4.03 -1.98
N SER A 30 6.14 -4.11 -0.78
CA SER A 30 7.38 -4.83 -0.45
C SER A 30 7.30 -6.34 -0.73
N ARG A 31 6.11 -6.94 -0.61
CA ARG A 31 5.89 -8.38 -0.82
C ARG A 31 5.31 -8.73 -2.21
N GLY A 32 5.11 -7.74 -3.07
CA GLY A 32 4.56 -7.95 -4.42
C GLY A 32 3.09 -8.35 -4.43
N HIS A 33 2.33 -8.04 -3.38
CA HIS A 33 0.93 -8.43 -3.23
C HIS A 33 0.01 -7.45 -3.97
N GLN A 34 0.07 -7.46 -5.30
CA GLN A 34 -0.62 -6.50 -6.16
C GLN A 34 -2.13 -6.39 -5.88
N ASN A 35 -2.83 -7.51 -5.69
CA ASN A 35 -4.27 -7.48 -5.41
C ASN A 35 -4.60 -6.80 -4.07
N ALA A 36 -3.84 -7.09 -3.02
CA ALA A 36 -4.01 -6.43 -1.72
C ALA A 36 -3.68 -4.95 -1.80
N LEU A 37 -2.59 -4.61 -2.51
CA LEU A 37 -2.19 -3.24 -2.78
C LEU A 37 -3.30 -2.46 -3.49
N LEU A 38 -3.88 -3.00 -4.56
CA LEU A 38 -5.01 -2.36 -5.25
C LEU A 38 -6.20 -2.14 -4.31
N LEU A 39 -6.56 -3.12 -3.47
CA LEU A 39 -7.66 -2.95 -2.52
C LEU A 39 -7.40 -1.82 -1.52
N LEU A 40 -6.16 -1.70 -1.01
CA LEU A 40 -5.77 -0.61 -0.12
C LEU A 40 -5.85 0.75 -0.80
N LEU A 41 -5.41 0.85 -2.07
CA LEU A 41 -5.53 2.08 -2.85
C LEU A 41 -7.00 2.47 -3.08
N HIS A 42 -7.88 1.51 -3.41
CA HIS A 42 -9.32 1.75 -3.55
C HIS A 42 -9.97 2.15 -2.21
N ALA A 43 -9.39 1.74 -1.09
CA ALA A 43 -9.81 2.15 0.26
C ALA A 43 -9.29 3.54 0.66
N GLY A 44 -8.52 4.21 -0.21
CA GLY A 44 -7.99 5.55 0.04
C GLY A 44 -6.67 5.58 0.82
N ALA A 45 -5.88 4.50 0.79
CA ALA A 45 -4.53 4.51 1.36
C ALA A 45 -3.63 5.55 0.67
N SER A 46 -2.84 6.28 1.45
CA SER A 46 -1.88 7.26 0.95
C SER A 46 -0.76 6.59 0.15
N LEU A 47 -0.38 7.20 -0.97
CA LEU A 47 0.67 6.72 -1.87
C LEU A 47 2.09 7.11 -1.41
N GLU A 48 2.21 8.19 -0.63
CA GLU A 48 3.50 8.77 -0.23
C GLU A 48 3.82 8.73 1.28
N PRO A 49 3.32 7.78 2.09
CA PRO A 49 3.81 7.67 3.46
C PRO A 49 5.29 7.28 3.44
N LEU A 50 6.03 7.76 4.43
CA LEU A 50 7.44 7.39 4.63
C LEU A 50 7.57 6.40 5.78
N ASP A 51 8.24 5.29 5.53
CA ASP A 51 8.72 4.42 6.61
C ASP A 51 9.88 5.05 7.39
N LYS A 52 10.36 4.40 8.44
CA LYS A 52 11.48 4.91 9.26
C LYS A 52 12.80 5.08 8.50
N MET A 53 12.94 4.47 7.33
CA MET A 53 14.09 4.63 6.45
C MET A 53 13.87 5.69 5.37
N GLY A 54 12.75 6.43 5.42
CA GLY A 54 12.40 7.44 4.42
C GLY A 54 11.98 6.85 3.08
N ARG A 55 11.52 5.59 3.05
CA ARG A 55 11.06 4.93 1.83
C ARG A 55 9.55 5.03 1.72
N THR A 56 9.07 5.15 0.49
CA THR A 56 7.65 5.04 0.14
C THR A 56 7.29 3.60 -0.23
N PRO A 57 6.00 3.24 -0.35
CA PRO A 57 5.60 1.95 -0.91
C PRO A 57 6.22 1.69 -2.29
N LEU A 58 6.34 2.72 -3.14
CA LEU A 58 6.97 2.61 -4.46
C LEU A 58 8.45 2.26 -4.37
N HIS A 59 9.20 2.83 -3.42
CA HIS A 59 10.60 2.46 -3.19
C HIS A 59 10.72 0.95 -2.93
N LEU A 60 9.85 0.39 -2.07
CA LEU A 60 9.89 -1.03 -1.72
C LEU A 60 9.51 -1.93 -2.90
N ALA A 61 8.47 -1.59 -3.65
CA ALA A 61 8.07 -2.34 -4.83
C ALA A 61 9.17 -2.35 -5.91
N ALA A 62 9.79 -1.20 -6.16
CA ALA A 62 10.87 -1.06 -7.14
C ALA A 62 12.14 -1.80 -6.69
N GLN A 63 12.54 -1.65 -5.43
CA GLN A 63 13.71 -2.32 -4.85
C GLN A 63 13.63 -3.84 -4.98
N ASN A 64 12.44 -4.41 -4.79
CA ASN A 64 12.23 -5.85 -4.80
C ASN A 64 11.78 -6.41 -6.16
N GLY A 65 11.72 -5.58 -7.22
CA GLY A 65 11.36 -6.01 -8.57
C GLY A 65 9.89 -6.40 -8.76
N HIS A 66 8.99 -5.87 -7.94
CA HIS A 66 7.57 -6.18 -7.99
C HIS A 66 6.83 -5.34 -9.03
N GLU A 67 7.04 -5.65 -10.32
CA GLU A 67 6.54 -4.88 -11.46
C GLU A 67 5.02 -4.62 -11.41
N GLY A 68 4.21 -5.61 -11.00
CA GLY A 68 2.76 -5.43 -10.87
C GLY A 68 2.38 -4.37 -9.83
N CYS A 69 3.10 -4.32 -8.71
CA CYS A 69 2.91 -3.28 -7.68
C CYS A 69 3.43 -1.93 -8.15
N VAL A 70 4.57 -1.88 -8.87
CA VAL A 70 5.09 -0.63 -9.46
C VAL A 70 4.09 -0.04 -10.43
N LYS A 71 3.57 -0.85 -11.36
CA LYS A 71 2.54 -0.44 -12.31
C LYS A 71 1.29 0.06 -11.58
N ALA A 72 0.84 -0.67 -10.57
CA ALA A 72 -0.31 -0.23 -9.78
C ALA A 72 -0.05 1.12 -9.13
N LEU A 73 1.08 1.35 -8.45
CA LEU A 73 1.38 2.60 -7.75
C LEU A 73 1.65 3.79 -8.68
N VAL A 74 2.23 3.56 -9.87
CA VAL A 74 2.56 4.63 -10.83
C VAL A 74 1.34 5.05 -11.65
N TYR A 75 0.46 4.10 -11.99
CA TYR A 75 -0.71 4.34 -12.84
C TYR A 75 -2.02 4.41 -12.04
N TYR A 76 -1.97 4.39 -10.71
CA TYR A 76 -3.16 4.61 -9.90
C TYR A 76 -3.64 6.05 -10.09
N ALA A 77 -4.83 6.22 -10.66
CA ALA A 77 -5.51 7.48 -10.91
C ALA A 77 -6.88 7.45 -10.24
#